data_AF-A0A927RFM5-F1
#
_entry.id   AF-A0A927RFM5-F1
#
_cell.length_a   1.000
_cell.length_b   1.000
_cell.length_c   1.000
_cell.angle_alpha   90.00
_cell.angle_beta   90.00
_cell.angle_gamma   90.00
#
_symmetry.space_group_name_H-M   'P 1'
#
loop_
_entity.id
_entity.type
_entity.pdbx_description
1 polymer ?
#
loop_
_entity_poly.entity_id
_entity_poly.type
_entity_poly.pdbx_seq_one_letter_code
_entity_poly.pdbx_strand_id
1 'polypeptide(L)'
;MSISMLLSQIKSLETGITSINKKIDAQKLKEAKAIEKIAKAQKKSMGAKTISTISSAQREYQSASKELTSAQAEQVKLSKQLVDKSKGLTNKQSDLMKAQAKEREQHQKAMETLQQKALATQKSQIQEIIKVDTDNTFLDKKYDVFISHASEDKDDFVEPLARALQEAGIDTWYDSDQIGWGQSIRQSIDKGLINSRFCLIVLSQSFLKKYWTNYELNGIFQKDATTDGSVILPIWHNVTRDEIQKLNLTLTDMLAMNTAIHSTEDIVRSLKELVDALK
;
A
#
# COMPACT_ATOMS: atom_id res chain seq x y z
N MET A 1 20.45 -16.00 -9.79
CA MET A 1 19.48 -16.89 -9.11
C MET A 1 18.17 -16.15 -9.02
N SER A 2 17.05 -16.80 -9.37
CA SER A 2 15.73 -16.18 -9.21
C SER A 2 15.34 -16.09 -7.73
N ILE A 3 14.51 -15.11 -7.38
CA ILE A 3 13.92 -14.99 -6.04
C ILE A 3 13.20 -16.29 -5.63
N SER A 4 12.49 -16.93 -6.56
CA SER A 4 11.83 -18.22 -6.34
C SER A 4 12.80 -19.33 -5.92
N MET A 5 13.99 -19.37 -6.52
CA MET A 5 15.03 -20.34 -6.18
C MET A 5 15.60 -20.09 -4.78
N LEU A 6 15.81 -18.81 -4.41
CA LEU A 6 16.27 -18.43 -3.07
C LEU A 6 15.23 -18.77 -1.99
N LEU A 7 13.95 -18.49 -2.24
CA LEU A 7 12.85 -18.84 -1.33
C LEU A 7 12.74 -20.36 -1.11
N SER A 8 12.88 -21.15 -2.18
CA SER A 8 12.91 -22.61 -2.08
C SER A 8 14.09 -23.13 -1.25
N GLN A 9 15.28 -22.56 -1.46
CA GLN A 9 16.48 -22.89 -0.69
C GLN A 9 16.34 -22.53 0.79
N ILE A 10 15.76 -21.36 1.11
CA ILE A 10 15.46 -20.93 2.48
C ILE A 10 14.51 -21.92 3.15
N LYS A 11 13.41 -22.26 2.50
CA LYS A 11 12.43 -23.23 3.03
C LYS A 11 13.04 -24.61 3.30
N SER A 12 13.92 -25.08 2.41
CA SER A 12 14.68 -26.32 2.60
C SER A 12 15.64 -26.24 3.80
N LEU A 13 16.29 -25.10 4.02
CA LEU A 13 17.15 -24.89 5.19
C LEU A 13 16.35 -24.83 6.49
N GLU A 14 15.22 -24.12 6.52
CA GLU A 14 14.32 -24.01 7.69
C GLU A 14 13.75 -25.38 8.11
N THR A 15 13.26 -26.15 7.15
CA THR A 15 12.79 -27.53 7.40
C THR A 15 13.92 -28.43 7.90
N GLY A 16 15.13 -28.29 7.34
CA GLY A 16 16.33 -28.98 7.81
C GLY A 16 16.71 -28.63 9.25
N ILE A 17 16.68 -27.34 9.62
CA ILE A 17 16.93 -26.84 10.98
C ILE A 17 15.90 -27.41 11.96
N THR A 18 14.62 -27.37 11.59
CA THR A 18 13.53 -27.91 12.41
C THR A 18 13.72 -29.41 12.68
N SER A 19 14.10 -30.17 11.64
CA SER A 19 14.42 -31.59 11.76
C SER A 19 15.61 -31.86 12.70
N ILE A 20 16.67 -31.05 12.61
CA ILE A 20 17.83 -31.17 13.50
C ILE A 20 17.45 -30.84 14.95
N ASN A 21 16.68 -29.79 15.19
CA ASN A 21 16.21 -29.44 16.54
C ASN A 21 15.42 -30.58 17.17
N LYS A 22 14.51 -31.20 16.40
CA LYS A 22 13.78 -32.39 16.87
C LYS A 22 14.70 -33.57 17.23
N LYS A 23 15.79 -33.77 16.49
CA LYS A 23 16.81 -34.80 16.80
C LYS A 23 17.60 -34.43 18.06
N ILE A 24 17.95 -33.16 18.25
CA ILE A 24 18.62 -32.67 19.46
C ILE A 24 17.74 -32.91 20.68
N ASP A 25 16.45 -32.60 20.61
CA ASP A 25 15.51 -32.82 21.71
C ASP A 25 15.34 -34.30 22.05
N ALA A 26 15.28 -35.17 21.03
CA ALA A 26 15.28 -36.61 21.23
C ALA A 26 16.56 -37.10 21.93
N GLN A 27 17.69 -36.48 21.63
CA GLN A 27 18.96 -36.82 22.24
C GLN A 27 19.08 -36.33 23.69
N LYS A 28 18.60 -35.12 23.99
CA LYS A 28 18.46 -34.60 25.35
C LYS A 28 17.59 -35.53 26.22
N LEU A 29 16.51 -36.08 25.65
CA LEU A 29 15.67 -37.04 26.37
C LEU A 29 16.41 -38.34 26.67
N LYS A 30 17.27 -38.82 25.76
CA LYS A 30 18.12 -40.00 26.02
C LYS A 30 19.17 -39.71 27.09
N GLU A 31 19.78 -38.53 27.08
CA GLU A 31 20.73 -38.08 28.10
C GLU A 31 20.05 -38.07 29.48
N ALA A 32 18.86 -37.46 29.59
CA ALA A 32 18.11 -37.43 30.84
C ALA A 32 17.80 -38.85 31.38
N LYS A 33 17.38 -39.76 30.51
CA LYS A 33 17.12 -41.17 30.88
C LYS A 33 18.40 -41.90 31.32
N ALA A 34 19.52 -41.67 30.64
CA ALA A 34 20.81 -42.26 31.01
C ALA A 34 21.29 -41.75 32.38
N ILE A 35 21.16 -40.44 32.64
CA ILE A 35 21.47 -39.82 33.93
C ILE A 35 20.60 -40.42 35.04
N GLU A 36 19.30 -40.63 34.80
CA GLU A 36 18.40 -41.25 35.77
C GLU A 36 18.82 -42.70 36.10
N LYS A 37 19.20 -43.49 35.08
CA LYS A 37 19.72 -44.86 35.29
C LYS A 37 21.02 -44.84 36.10
N ILE A 38 21.92 -43.90 35.81
CA ILE A 38 23.17 -43.71 36.56
C ILE A 38 22.87 -43.45 38.04
N ALA A 39 21.97 -42.51 38.34
CA ALA A 39 21.58 -42.18 39.71
C ALA A 39 20.96 -43.39 40.44
N LYS A 40 20.11 -44.17 39.76
CA LYS A 40 19.53 -45.42 40.33
C LYS A 40 20.60 -46.47 40.61
N ALA A 41 21.54 -46.68 39.70
CA ALA A 41 22.65 -47.63 39.88
C ALA A 41 23.56 -47.22 41.05
N GLN A 42 23.87 -45.93 41.19
CA GLN A 42 24.63 -45.40 42.33
C GLN A 42 23.90 -45.64 43.66
N LYS A 43 22.60 -45.33 43.72
CA LYS A 43 21.77 -45.57 44.92
C LYS A 43 21.71 -47.07 45.30
N LYS A 44 21.58 -47.95 44.30
CA LYS A 44 21.59 -49.42 44.49
C LYS A 44 22.93 -49.91 45.03
N SER A 45 24.04 -49.37 44.53
CA SER A 45 25.39 -49.69 45.04
C SER A 45 25.56 -49.25 46.50
N MET A 46 25.14 -48.04 46.86
CA MET A 46 25.25 -47.50 48.22
C MET A 46 24.42 -48.27 49.27
N GLY A 47 23.28 -48.85 48.87
CA GLY A 47 22.41 -49.61 49.76
C GLY A 47 22.67 -51.13 49.79
N ALA A 48 23.64 -51.63 49.04
CA ALA A 48 23.87 -53.06 48.87
C ALA A 48 24.66 -53.67 50.03
N LYS A 49 24.22 -54.85 50.50
CA LYS A 49 24.89 -55.63 51.57
C LYS A 49 25.81 -56.73 51.04
N THR A 50 25.81 -56.99 49.73
CA THR A 50 26.55 -58.09 49.10
C THR A 50 27.36 -57.62 47.88
N ILE A 51 28.51 -58.25 47.66
CA ILE A 51 29.45 -57.93 46.56
C ILE A 51 28.82 -58.17 45.18
N SER A 52 27.94 -59.17 45.06
CA SER A 52 27.24 -59.47 43.81
C SER A 52 26.28 -58.34 43.40
N THR A 53 25.56 -57.75 44.36
CA THR A 53 24.65 -56.62 44.10
C THR A 53 25.42 -55.35 43.73
N ILE A 54 26.55 -55.08 44.39
CA ILE A 54 27.45 -53.97 44.04
C ILE A 54 27.99 -54.15 42.62
N SER A 55 28.43 -55.37 42.28
CA SER A 55 28.97 -55.68 40.95
C SER A 55 27.92 -55.53 39.84
N SER A 56 26.67 -55.93 40.11
CA SER A 56 25.53 -55.70 39.21
C SER A 56 25.26 -54.21 39.01
N ALA A 57 25.21 -53.43 40.09
CA ALA A 57 25.01 -51.98 40.02
C ALA A 57 26.15 -51.26 39.27
N GLN A 58 27.39 -51.72 39.43
CA GLN A 58 28.54 -51.18 38.71
C GLN A 58 28.45 -51.40 37.19
N ARG A 59 27.97 -52.57 36.75
CA ARG A 59 27.73 -52.85 35.32
C ARG A 59 26.61 -51.97 34.75
N GLU A 60 25.51 -51.80 35.50
CA GLU A 60 24.42 -50.91 35.12
C GLU A 60 24.91 -49.45 34.98
N TYR A 61 25.72 -48.99 35.93
CA TYR A 61 26.37 -47.68 35.88
C TYR A 61 27.24 -47.51 34.63
N GLN A 62 28.13 -48.47 34.35
CA GLN A 62 29.03 -48.40 33.19
C GLN A 62 28.26 -48.37 31.87
N SER A 63 27.21 -49.20 31.74
CA SER A 63 26.35 -49.20 30.55
C SER A 63 25.65 -47.85 30.36
N ALA A 64 25.02 -47.32 31.41
CA ALA A 64 24.32 -46.05 31.35
C ALA A 64 25.27 -44.86 31.14
N SER A 65 26.48 -44.90 31.70
CA SER A 65 27.53 -43.91 31.43
C SER A 65 27.96 -43.91 29.97
N LYS A 66 28.10 -45.08 29.35
CA LYS A 66 28.42 -45.19 27.92
C LYS A 66 27.28 -44.69 27.04
N GLU A 67 26.04 -45.00 27.41
CA GLU A 67 24.84 -44.43 26.76
C GLU A 67 24.88 -42.89 26.82
N LEU A 68 25.17 -42.30 27.99
CA LEU A 68 25.26 -40.85 28.18
C LEU A 68 26.34 -40.22 27.29
N THR A 69 27.56 -40.77 27.28
CA THR A 69 28.67 -40.23 26.48
C THR A 69 28.36 -40.32 24.99
N SER A 70 27.82 -41.45 24.52
CA SER A 70 27.40 -41.57 23.12
C SER A 70 26.27 -40.59 22.79
N ALA A 71 25.39 -40.32 23.77
CA ALA A 71 24.28 -39.42 23.57
C ALA A 71 24.75 -37.97 23.36
N GLN A 72 25.62 -37.51 24.24
CA GLN A 72 26.26 -36.19 24.19
C GLN A 72 27.11 -36.00 22.93
N ALA A 73 27.86 -37.02 22.49
CA ALA A 73 28.66 -36.95 21.27
C ALA A 73 27.82 -36.68 20.02
N GLU A 74 26.66 -37.34 19.89
CA GLU A 74 25.71 -37.09 18.81
C GLU A 74 25.03 -35.72 18.93
N GLN A 75 24.73 -35.25 20.15
CA GLN A 75 24.19 -33.91 20.37
C GLN A 75 25.17 -32.82 19.88
N VAL A 76 26.48 -32.98 20.14
CA VAL A 76 27.52 -32.07 19.66
C VAL A 76 27.58 -32.06 18.12
N LYS A 77 27.51 -33.23 17.48
CA LYS A 77 27.47 -33.33 16.01
C LYS A 77 26.26 -32.61 15.42
N LEU A 78 25.07 -32.85 15.97
CA LEU A 78 23.82 -32.20 15.54
C LEU A 78 23.87 -30.69 15.76
N SER A 79 24.46 -30.24 16.88
CA SER A 79 24.63 -28.81 17.18
C SER A 79 25.57 -28.13 16.18
N LYS A 80 26.65 -28.80 15.75
CA LYS A 80 27.52 -28.30 14.67
C LYS A 80 26.76 -28.16 13.34
N GLN A 81 25.99 -29.18 12.96
CA GLN A 81 25.15 -29.14 11.75
C GLN A 81 24.10 -28.02 11.81
N LEU A 82 23.53 -27.75 12.98
CA LEU A 82 22.58 -26.66 13.21
C LEU A 82 23.23 -25.30 12.94
N VAL A 83 24.44 -25.08 13.45
CA VAL A 83 25.20 -23.84 13.24
C VAL A 83 25.51 -23.64 11.76
N ASP A 84 25.99 -24.68 11.07
CA ASP A 84 26.31 -24.62 9.65
C ASP A 84 25.08 -24.28 8.80
N LYS A 85 23.94 -24.92 9.07
CA LYS A 85 22.68 -24.61 8.38
C LYS A 85 22.14 -23.23 8.72
N SER A 86 22.25 -22.79 9.97
CA SER A 86 21.81 -21.44 10.39
C SER A 86 22.63 -20.37 9.69
N LYS A 87 23.95 -20.54 9.59
CA LYS A 87 24.83 -19.66 8.80
C LYS A 87 24.43 -19.65 7.32
N GLY A 88 24.14 -20.82 6.75
CA GLY A 88 23.63 -20.94 5.39
C GLY A 88 22.31 -20.20 5.19
N LEU A 89 21.38 -20.28 6.14
CA LEU A 89 20.09 -19.60 6.11
C LEU A 89 20.27 -18.08 6.14
N THR A 90 21.09 -17.55 7.05
CA THR A 90 21.38 -16.11 7.15
C THR A 90 21.98 -15.57 5.85
N ASN A 91 22.93 -16.29 5.25
CA ASN A 91 23.51 -15.91 3.97
C ASN A 91 22.45 -15.86 2.87
N LYS A 92 21.58 -16.87 2.79
CA LYS A 92 20.50 -16.92 1.79
C LYS A 92 19.44 -15.84 2.00
N GLN A 93 19.11 -15.50 3.24
CA GLN A 93 18.24 -14.37 3.56
C GLN A 93 18.86 -13.04 3.13
N SER A 94 20.17 -12.86 3.32
CA SER A 94 20.90 -11.68 2.83
C SER A 94 20.88 -11.60 1.29
N ASP A 95 21.12 -12.71 0.60
CA ASP A 95 21.05 -12.78 -0.86
C ASP A 95 19.65 -12.44 -1.39
N LEU A 96 18.60 -12.94 -0.72
CA LEU A 96 17.21 -12.63 -1.05
C LEU A 96 16.90 -11.14 -0.90
N MET A 97 17.32 -10.52 0.21
CA MET A 97 17.13 -9.08 0.42
C MET A 97 17.81 -8.25 -0.68
N LYS A 98 19.04 -8.61 -1.06
CA LYS A 98 19.77 -7.94 -2.15
C LYS A 98 19.07 -8.12 -3.50
N ALA A 99 18.58 -9.33 -3.80
CA ALA A 99 17.86 -9.60 -5.04
C ALA A 99 16.55 -8.79 -5.11
N GLN A 100 15.78 -8.73 -4.02
CA GLN A 100 14.56 -7.94 -3.92
C GLN A 100 14.84 -6.44 -4.03
N ALA A 101 15.88 -5.93 -3.37
CA ALA A 101 16.28 -4.53 -3.48
C ALA A 101 16.62 -4.15 -4.92
N LYS A 102 17.35 -5.02 -5.62
CA LYS A 102 17.71 -4.82 -7.04
C LYS A 102 16.48 -4.80 -7.95
N GLU A 103 15.52 -5.71 -7.76
CA GLU A 103 14.26 -5.68 -8.53
C GLU A 103 13.45 -4.41 -8.26
N ARG A 104 13.37 -3.97 -7.00
CA ARG A 104 12.69 -2.71 -6.64
C ARG A 104 13.36 -1.50 -7.28
N GLU A 105 14.69 -1.43 -7.24
CA GLU A 105 15.46 -0.36 -7.87
C GLU A 105 15.24 -0.34 -9.39
N GLN A 106 15.23 -1.52 -10.04
CA GLN A 106 14.94 -1.63 -11.47
C GLN A 106 13.51 -1.19 -11.80
N HIS A 107 12.54 -1.64 -11.00
CA HIS A 107 11.14 -1.24 -11.17
C HIS A 107 10.95 0.26 -10.94
N GLN A 108 11.58 0.84 -9.93
CA GLN A 108 11.56 2.27 -9.65
C GLN A 108 12.17 3.06 -10.80
N LYS A 109 13.38 2.70 -11.28
CA LYS A 109 14.01 3.35 -12.43
C LYS A 109 13.15 3.23 -13.70
N ALA A 110 12.51 2.08 -13.92
CA ALA A 110 11.60 1.90 -15.04
C ALA A 110 10.36 2.82 -14.92
N MET A 111 9.79 2.94 -13.73
CA MET A 111 8.67 3.85 -13.45
C MET A 111 9.08 5.32 -13.60
N GLU A 112 10.24 5.72 -13.06
CA GLU A 112 10.79 7.07 -13.24
C GLU A 112 11.04 7.37 -14.72
N THR A 113 11.59 6.42 -15.48
CA THR A 113 11.79 6.57 -16.94
C THR A 113 10.46 6.71 -17.66
N LEU A 114 9.44 5.91 -17.30
CA LEU A 114 8.11 5.98 -17.88
C LEU A 114 7.44 7.33 -17.55
N GLN A 115 7.56 7.79 -16.31
CA GLN A 115 7.05 9.08 -15.87
C GLN A 115 7.76 10.24 -16.58
N GLN A 116 9.10 10.19 -16.72
CA GLN A 116 9.87 11.19 -17.47
C GLN A 116 9.48 11.19 -18.95
N LYS A 117 9.27 10.03 -19.56
CA LYS A 117 8.76 9.95 -20.94
C LYS A 117 7.36 10.53 -21.05
N ALA A 118 6.46 10.20 -20.13
CA ALA A 118 5.11 10.76 -20.09
C ALA A 118 5.14 12.29 -19.92
N LEU A 119 5.95 12.80 -18.98
CA LEU A 119 6.17 14.24 -18.78
C LEU A 119 6.80 14.91 -20.00
N ALA A 120 7.74 14.26 -20.69
CA ALA A 120 8.34 14.78 -21.90
C ALA A 120 7.34 14.82 -23.07
N THR A 121 6.55 13.76 -23.26
CA THR A 121 5.47 13.72 -24.24
C THR A 121 4.41 14.77 -23.93
N GLN A 122 4.01 14.92 -22.66
CA GLN A 122 3.06 15.93 -22.21
C GLN A 122 3.62 17.35 -22.42
N LYS A 123 4.90 17.60 -22.11
CA LYS A 123 5.56 18.88 -22.40
C LYS A 123 5.64 19.18 -23.89
N SER A 124 5.97 18.19 -24.73
CA SER A 124 5.99 18.38 -26.19
C SER A 124 4.59 18.64 -26.74
N GLN A 125 3.56 17.95 -26.23
CA GLN A 125 2.16 18.20 -26.58
C GLN A 125 1.72 19.60 -26.12
N ILE A 126 2.08 20.03 -24.91
CA ILE A 126 1.81 21.39 -24.42
C ILE A 126 2.54 22.43 -25.28
N GLN A 127 3.78 22.18 -25.71
CA GLN A 127 4.51 23.09 -26.61
C GLN A 127 3.90 23.14 -28.02
N GLU A 128 3.36 22.04 -28.54
CA GLU A 128 2.59 22.04 -29.78
C GLU A 128 1.25 22.78 -29.62
N ILE A 129 0.53 22.54 -28.53
CA ILE A 129 -0.72 23.25 -28.21
C ILE A 129 -0.45 24.75 -28.07
N ILE A 130 0.57 25.18 -27.32
CA ILE A 130 0.92 26.61 -27.18
C ILE A 130 1.33 27.24 -28.52
N LYS A 131 1.93 26.48 -29.45
CA LYS A 131 2.21 26.97 -30.81
C LYS A 131 0.97 27.07 -31.70
N VAL A 132 -0.04 26.24 -31.47
CA VAL A 132 -1.33 26.26 -32.19
C VAL A 132 -2.29 27.28 -31.58
N ASP A 133 -2.16 27.57 -30.28
CA ASP A 133 -3.11 28.33 -29.46
C ASP A 133 -2.57 29.69 -28.99
N THR A 134 -1.54 30.20 -29.68
CA THR A 134 -1.31 31.67 -29.76
C THR A 134 -2.44 32.39 -30.52
N ASP A 135 -3.46 31.66 -30.98
CA ASP A 135 -4.75 32.19 -31.44
C ASP A 135 -5.85 32.00 -30.36
N ASN A 136 -5.82 32.85 -29.32
CA ASN A 136 -6.98 33.43 -28.62
C ASN A 136 -8.08 32.58 -27.92
N THR A 137 -8.04 31.25 -27.80
CA THR A 137 -9.21 30.50 -27.28
C THR A 137 -9.41 30.54 -25.74
N PHE A 138 -8.35 30.80 -24.95
CA PHE A 138 -8.43 30.76 -23.47
C PHE A 138 -9.04 32.01 -22.83
N LEU A 139 -8.98 33.15 -23.53
CA LEU A 139 -9.53 34.44 -23.10
C LEU A 139 -11.00 34.63 -23.51
N ASP A 140 -11.53 33.72 -24.33
CA ASP A 140 -12.87 33.84 -24.94
C ASP A 140 -13.92 32.92 -24.26
N LYS A 141 -13.61 32.43 -23.05
CA LYS A 141 -14.56 31.65 -22.24
C LYS A 141 -15.62 32.56 -21.65
N LYS A 142 -16.89 32.18 -21.79
CA LYS A 142 -18.04 32.96 -21.34
C LYS A 142 -18.14 33.08 -19.82
N TYR A 143 -17.64 32.09 -19.08
CA TYR A 143 -17.73 32.02 -17.63
C TYR A 143 -16.38 31.66 -17.00
N ASP A 144 -16.13 32.12 -15.78
CA ASP A 144 -14.94 31.74 -15.02
C ASP A 144 -15.10 30.31 -14.47
N VAL A 145 -16.25 29.98 -13.87
CA VAL A 145 -16.47 28.70 -13.17
C VAL A 145 -17.79 28.03 -13.59
N PHE A 146 -17.75 26.72 -13.82
CA PHE A 146 -18.91 25.84 -13.90
C PHE A 146 -18.97 24.93 -12.66
N ILE A 147 -20.13 24.79 -12.02
CA ILE A 147 -20.29 23.87 -10.87
C ILE A 147 -21.08 22.62 -11.27
N SER A 148 -20.41 21.47 -11.20
CA SER A 148 -20.99 20.13 -11.35
C SER A 148 -21.36 19.55 -9.99
N HIS A 149 -22.63 19.15 -9.82
CA HIS A 149 -23.17 18.69 -8.55
C HIS A 149 -24.31 17.67 -8.75
N ALA A 150 -24.67 16.95 -7.69
CA ALA A 150 -25.90 16.18 -7.69
C ALA A 150 -27.08 17.09 -7.36
N SER A 151 -28.25 16.85 -7.98
CA SER A 151 -29.44 17.71 -7.81
C SER A 151 -29.89 17.86 -6.35
N GLU A 152 -29.58 16.89 -5.49
CA GLU A 152 -29.85 16.92 -4.05
C GLU A 152 -29.01 17.97 -3.31
N ASP A 153 -27.84 18.32 -3.82
CA ASP A 153 -26.91 19.27 -3.19
C ASP A 153 -27.12 20.72 -3.66
N LYS A 154 -28.18 20.95 -4.45
CA LYS A 154 -28.43 22.22 -5.12
C LYS A 154 -28.78 23.31 -4.12
N ASP A 155 -29.86 23.09 -3.36
CA ASP A 155 -30.49 24.12 -2.53
C ASP A 155 -29.72 24.33 -1.22
N ASP A 156 -29.02 23.31 -0.72
CA ASP A 156 -28.32 23.33 0.56
C ASP A 156 -26.88 23.86 0.46
N PHE A 157 -26.18 23.61 -0.65
CA PHE A 157 -24.77 23.99 -0.79
C PHE A 157 -24.44 24.76 -2.08
N VAL A 158 -24.90 24.29 -3.23
CA VAL A 158 -24.44 24.82 -4.54
C VAL A 158 -25.00 26.21 -4.83
N GLU A 159 -26.29 26.46 -4.56
CA GLU A 159 -26.87 27.79 -4.77
C GLU A 159 -26.24 28.85 -3.86
N PRO A 160 -26.07 28.62 -2.53
CA PRO A 160 -25.31 29.53 -1.67
C PRO A 160 -23.88 29.78 -2.15
N LEU A 161 -23.16 28.73 -2.56
CA LEU A 161 -21.79 28.84 -3.07
C LEU A 161 -21.73 29.65 -4.37
N ALA A 162 -22.62 29.37 -5.32
CA ALA A 162 -22.68 30.09 -6.60
C ALA A 162 -22.97 31.58 -6.38
N ARG A 163 -23.89 31.92 -5.47
CA ARG A 163 -24.18 33.31 -5.10
C ARG A 163 -22.94 33.99 -4.52
N ALA A 164 -22.25 33.35 -3.58
CA ALA A 164 -21.04 33.89 -2.98
C ALA A 164 -19.90 34.10 -4.00
N LEU A 165 -19.76 33.20 -4.98
CA LEU A 165 -18.81 33.35 -6.09
C LEU A 165 -19.16 34.54 -6.99
N GLN A 166 -20.44 34.70 -7.33
CA GLN A 166 -20.92 35.83 -8.13
C GLN A 166 -20.73 37.17 -7.40
N GLU A 167 -21.01 37.22 -6.09
CA GLU A 167 -20.74 38.40 -5.25
C GLU A 167 -19.25 38.77 -5.20
N ALA A 168 -18.36 37.78 -5.31
CA ALA A 168 -16.92 37.98 -5.43
C ALA A 168 -16.43 38.34 -6.85
N GLY A 169 -17.37 38.53 -7.80
CA GLY A 169 -17.08 38.90 -9.19
C GLY A 169 -16.49 37.76 -10.02
N ILE A 170 -16.86 36.52 -9.70
CA ILE A 170 -16.50 35.31 -10.46
C ILE A 170 -17.72 34.88 -11.28
N ASP A 171 -17.62 34.96 -12.60
CA ASP A 171 -18.73 34.59 -13.50
C ASP A 171 -18.98 33.08 -13.40
N THR A 172 -20.03 32.73 -12.65
CA THR A 172 -20.33 31.35 -12.27
C THR A 172 -21.68 30.94 -12.80
N TRP A 173 -21.74 29.73 -13.37
CA TRP A 173 -22.99 29.06 -13.68
C TRP A 173 -22.95 27.61 -13.18
N TYR A 174 -24.12 27.05 -12.98
CA TYR A 174 -24.31 25.66 -12.62
C TYR A 174 -25.53 25.17 -13.37
N ASP A 175 -25.47 23.92 -13.82
CA ASP A 175 -26.60 23.34 -14.54
C ASP A 175 -27.63 22.81 -13.53
N SER A 176 -28.91 23.02 -13.83
CA SER A 176 -30.03 22.37 -13.15
C SER A 176 -30.35 20.99 -13.73
N ASP A 177 -29.68 20.61 -14.83
CA ASP A 177 -29.90 19.35 -15.51
C ASP A 177 -29.66 18.18 -14.56
N GLN A 178 -30.78 17.52 -14.20
CA GLN A 178 -30.74 16.21 -13.61
C GLN A 178 -30.04 15.30 -14.61
N ILE A 179 -28.78 14.93 -14.33
CA ILE A 179 -28.07 13.91 -15.11
C ILE A 179 -28.94 12.65 -15.05
N GLY A 180 -29.67 12.41 -16.13
CA GLY A 180 -30.68 11.37 -16.21
C GLY A 180 -30.04 9.99 -16.29
N TRP A 181 -30.86 8.95 -16.13
CA TRP A 181 -30.43 7.57 -16.38
C TRP A 181 -29.83 7.44 -17.78
N GLY A 182 -28.55 7.07 -17.86
CA GLY A 182 -27.82 6.87 -19.13
C GLY A 182 -27.00 8.08 -19.62
N GLN A 183 -27.02 9.22 -18.93
CA GLN A 183 -26.11 10.34 -19.22
C GLN A 183 -24.78 10.18 -18.47
N SER A 184 -23.66 10.37 -19.18
CA SER A 184 -22.33 10.28 -18.57
C SER A 184 -21.94 11.60 -17.93
N ILE A 185 -21.53 11.56 -16.67
CA ILE A 185 -20.96 12.68 -15.92
C ILE A 185 -19.84 13.40 -16.70
N ARG A 186 -19.08 12.63 -17.50
CA ARG A 186 -18.01 13.14 -18.34
C ARG A 186 -18.52 14.13 -19.38
N GLN A 187 -19.63 13.81 -20.04
CA GLN A 187 -20.22 14.70 -21.04
C GLN A 187 -20.69 16.02 -20.43
N SER A 188 -21.17 15.99 -19.18
CA SER A 188 -21.56 17.19 -18.44
C SER A 188 -20.35 18.07 -18.15
N ILE A 189 -19.24 17.48 -17.72
CA ILE A 189 -17.99 18.20 -17.45
C ILE A 189 -17.42 18.78 -18.73
N ASP A 190 -17.37 18.00 -19.82
CA ASP A 190 -16.89 18.46 -21.11
C ASP A 190 -17.70 19.68 -21.60
N LYS A 191 -19.04 19.65 -21.49
CA LYS A 191 -19.91 20.80 -21.80
C LYS A 191 -19.64 22.02 -20.92
N GLY A 192 -19.41 21.79 -19.63
CA GLY A 192 -19.01 22.81 -18.67
C GLY A 192 -17.74 23.53 -19.09
N LEU A 193 -16.69 22.76 -19.35
CA LEU A 193 -15.36 23.24 -19.71
C LEU A 193 -15.27 23.85 -21.11
N ILE A 194 -16.20 23.53 -22.02
CA ILE A 194 -16.31 24.27 -23.30
C ILE A 194 -16.56 25.76 -23.05
N ASN A 195 -17.39 26.10 -22.06
CA ASN A 195 -17.82 27.49 -21.79
C ASN A 195 -17.16 28.13 -20.57
N SER A 196 -16.48 27.33 -19.75
CA SER A 196 -15.87 27.76 -18.49
C SER A 196 -14.38 27.46 -18.42
N ARG A 197 -13.67 28.26 -17.62
CA ARG A 197 -12.22 28.10 -17.39
C ARG A 197 -11.95 27.00 -16.35
N PHE A 198 -12.79 26.93 -15.33
CA PHE A 198 -12.72 25.93 -14.26
C PHE A 198 -14.01 25.12 -14.15
N CYS A 199 -13.88 23.84 -13.81
CA CYS A 199 -15.00 22.98 -13.40
C CYS A 199 -14.86 22.64 -11.92
N LEU A 200 -15.80 23.09 -11.10
CA LEU A 200 -15.88 22.76 -9.69
C LEU A 200 -16.78 21.53 -9.53
N ILE A 201 -16.25 20.42 -9.00
CA ILE A 201 -17.01 19.18 -8.82
C ILE A 201 -17.33 18.98 -7.33
N VAL A 202 -18.61 18.95 -6.99
CA VAL A 202 -19.09 18.68 -5.62
C VAL A 202 -19.21 17.18 -5.41
N LEU A 203 -18.22 16.61 -4.71
CA LEU A 203 -18.19 15.22 -4.29
C LEU A 203 -18.97 15.07 -2.98
N SER A 204 -20.28 14.90 -3.10
CA SER A 204 -21.19 14.60 -1.99
C SER A 204 -21.54 13.10 -1.92
N GLN A 205 -22.22 12.71 -0.84
CA GLN A 205 -22.76 11.37 -0.73
C GLN A 205 -23.81 11.07 -1.83
N SER A 206 -24.60 12.08 -2.22
CA SER A 206 -25.61 11.97 -3.29
C SER A 206 -24.94 11.77 -4.65
N PHE A 207 -23.88 12.54 -4.91
CA PHE A 207 -23.07 12.43 -6.13
C PHE A 207 -22.42 11.05 -6.25
N LEU A 208 -21.73 10.62 -5.21
CA LEU A 208 -21.02 9.34 -5.20
C LEU A 208 -21.96 8.14 -5.34
N LYS A 209 -23.18 8.21 -4.80
CA LYS A 209 -24.21 7.18 -4.97
C LYS A 209 -24.71 7.06 -6.41
N LYS A 210 -24.85 8.17 -7.12
CA LYS A 210 -25.35 8.20 -8.52
C LYS A 210 -24.31 7.71 -9.52
N TYR A 211 -23.05 8.09 -9.34
CA TYR A 211 -21.98 7.83 -10.32
C TYR A 211 -21.08 6.65 -9.91
N TRP A 212 -21.70 5.55 -9.47
CA TRP A 212 -21.11 4.37 -8.80
C TRP A 212 -20.02 3.61 -9.59
N THR A 213 -19.75 3.96 -10.85
CA THR A 213 -18.71 3.27 -11.62
C THR A 213 -17.36 3.93 -11.46
N ASN A 214 -16.43 3.20 -10.83
CA ASN A 214 -15.02 3.58 -10.73
C ASN A 214 -14.39 3.96 -12.06
N TYR A 215 -14.94 3.49 -13.18
CA TYR A 215 -14.43 3.79 -14.51
C TYR A 215 -14.70 5.25 -14.94
N GLU A 216 -15.91 5.78 -14.71
CA GLU A 216 -16.24 7.16 -15.12
C GLU A 216 -15.51 8.19 -14.27
N LEU A 217 -15.49 8.00 -12.94
CA LEU A 217 -14.79 8.91 -12.02
C LEU A 217 -13.28 8.92 -12.29
N ASN A 218 -12.66 7.76 -12.48
CA ASN A 218 -11.24 7.69 -12.83
C ASN A 218 -10.94 8.34 -14.18
N GLY A 219 -11.84 8.23 -15.16
CA GLY A 219 -11.68 8.82 -16.48
C GLY A 219 -11.74 10.37 -16.48
N ILE A 220 -12.42 10.97 -15.50
CA ILE A 220 -12.50 12.43 -15.33
C ILE A 220 -11.14 12.96 -14.86
N PHE A 221 -10.63 12.45 -13.73
CA PHE A 221 -9.43 13.00 -13.08
C PHE A 221 -8.10 12.51 -13.69
N GLN A 222 -8.11 11.48 -14.54
CA GLN A 222 -6.90 11.06 -15.28
C GLN A 222 -6.58 11.96 -16.48
N LYS A 223 -7.54 12.77 -16.95
CA LYS A 223 -7.41 13.55 -18.20
C LYS A 223 -7.07 15.02 -17.99
N ASP A 224 -6.94 15.48 -16.75
CA ASP A 224 -6.47 16.84 -16.36
C ASP A 224 -5.07 17.19 -16.90
N ALA A 225 -4.39 16.24 -17.56
CA ALA A 225 -3.05 16.38 -18.06
C ALA A 225 -2.93 16.76 -19.55
N THR A 226 -3.95 16.60 -20.41
CA THR A 226 -3.69 16.55 -21.87
C THR A 226 -4.70 17.19 -22.84
N THR A 227 -5.71 17.96 -22.41
CA THR A 227 -6.58 18.62 -23.40
C THR A 227 -7.15 19.94 -22.87
N ASP A 228 -6.78 21.04 -23.54
CA ASP A 228 -7.46 22.35 -23.56
C ASP A 228 -7.48 23.19 -22.27
N GLY A 229 -6.44 23.09 -21.42
CA GLY A 229 -6.10 24.00 -20.31
C GLY A 229 -7.14 24.17 -19.19
N SER A 230 -8.30 23.53 -19.32
CA SER A 230 -9.42 23.57 -18.39
C SER A 230 -9.12 22.75 -17.14
N VAL A 231 -9.36 23.30 -15.96
CA VAL A 231 -8.95 22.68 -14.68
C VAL A 231 -10.16 22.21 -13.89
N ILE A 232 -10.11 20.95 -13.44
CA ILE A 232 -11.10 20.35 -12.55
C ILE A 232 -10.67 20.54 -11.10
N LEU A 233 -11.58 21.07 -10.27
CA LEU A 233 -11.36 21.38 -8.86
C LEU A 233 -12.38 20.61 -8.00
N PRO A 234 -11.96 19.55 -7.29
CA PRO A 234 -12.86 18.78 -6.43
C PRO A 234 -13.14 19.49 -5.09
N ILE A 235 -14.40 19.43 -4.65
CA ILE A 235 -14.85 19.78 -3.30
C ILE A 235 -15.45 18.54 -2.63
N TRP A 236 -14.94 18.17 -1.47
CA TRP A 236 -15.55 17.16 -0.61
C TRP A 236 -16.65 17.81 0.23
N HIS A 237 -17.89 17.40 0.01
CA HIS A 237 -19.05 17.96 0.69
C HIS A 237 -19.76 16.89 1.53
N ASN A 238 -19.74 17.06 2.85
CA ASN A 238 -20.39 16.15 3.81
C ASN A 238 -20.03 14.66 3.59
N VAL A 239 -18.76 14.39 3.29
CA VAL A 239 -18.22 13.04 3.05
C VAL A 239 -16.92 12.87 3.82
N THR A 240 -16.71 11.66 4.34
CA THR A 240 -15.48 11.30 5.05
C THR A 240 -14.43 10.74 4.10
N ARG A 241 -13.15 10.84 4.50
CA ARG A 241 -12.04 10.23 3.75
C ARG A 241 -12.26 8.73 3.56
N ASP A 242 -12.76 8.03 4.57
CA ASP A 242 -13.00 6.59 4.53
C ASP A 242 -14.09 6.21 3.51
N GLU A 243 -15.13 7.03 3.38
CA GLU A 243 -16.19 6.83 2.38
C GLU A 243 -15.65 7.01 0.97
N ILE A 244 -14.83 8.04 0.74
CA ILE A 244 -14.15 8.27 -0.55
C ILE A 244 -13.19 7.12 -0.85
N GLN A 245 -12.40 6.67 0.13
CA GLN A 245 -11.42 5.60 -0.04
C GLN A 245 -12.07 4.26 -0.39
N LYS A 246 -13.21 3.92 0.24
CA LYS A 246 -13.97 2.70 -0.08
C LYS A 246 -14.49 2.68 -1.50
N LEU A 247 -14.79 3.86 -2.06
CA LEU A 247 -15.29 3.99 -3.41
C LEU A 247 -14.13 4.02 -4.41
N ASN A 248 -13.19 4.96 -4.22
CA ASN A 248 -12.08 5.17 -5.14
C ASN A 248 -10.81 5.68 -4.43
N LEU A 249 -9.77 4.85 -4.44
CA LEU A 249 -8.47 5.15 -3.85
C LEU A 249 -7.79 6.36 -4.52
N THR A 250 -7.95 6.54 -5.83
CA THR A 250 -7.32 7.64 -6.59
C THR A 250 -7.83 9.00 -6.12
N LEU A 251 -9.12 9.12 -5.81
CA LEU A 251 -9.72 10.36 -5.32
C LEU A 251 -9.25 10.74 -3.92
N THR A 252 -8.81 9.75 -3.14
CA THR A 252 -8.35 9.96 -1.75
C THR A 252 -7.03 10.70 -1.67
N ASP A 253 -6.19 10.57 -2.71
CA ASP A 253 -4.87 11.19 -2.78
C ASP A 253 -4.88 12.51 -3.56
N MET A 254 -6.05 12.97 -4.02
CA MET A 254 -6.20 14.27 -4.69
C MET A 254 -6.34 15.40 -3.67
N LEU A 255 -5.70 16.54 -3.99
CA LEU A 255 -5.91 17.78 -3.25
C LEU A 255 -7.30 18.34 -3.59
N ALA A 256 -8.15 18.47 -2.57
CA ALA A 256 -9.52 18.94 -2.68
C ALA A 256 -9.84 19.90 -1.53
N MET A 257 -10.72 20.88 -1.79
CA MET A 257 -11.35 21.64 -0.69
C MET A 257 -12.33 20.74 0.04
N ASN A 258 -12.48 20.94 1.35
CA ASN A 258 -13.37 20.12 2.17
C ASN A 258 -14.26 21.03 3.02
N THR A 259 -15.58 20.94 2.86
CA THR A 259 -16.54 21.81 3.55
C THR A 259 -16.65 21.55 5.05
N ALA A 260 -16.08 20.45 5.55
CA ALA A 260 -15.95 20.20 6.99
C ALA A 260 -14.80 20.99 7.63
N ILE A 261 -13.85 21.49 6.83
CA ILE A 261 -12.63 22.17 7.29
C ILE A 261 -12.59 23.62 6.78
N HIS A 262 -13.06 23.85 5.56
CA HIS A 262 -13.04 25.14 4.86
C HIS A 262 -14.45 25.71 4.82
N SER A 263 -14.57 26.99 5.15
CA SER A 263 -15.81 27.75 5.00
C SER A 263 -16.10 28.03 3.51
N THR A 264 -17.33 28.44 3.21
CA THR A 264 -17.69 28.90 1.86
C THR A 264 -16.80 30.07 1.43
N GLU A 265 -16.47 30.97 2.36
CA GLU A 265 -15.59 32.11 2.13
C GLU A 265 -14.15 31.68 1.77
N ASP A 266 -13.64 30.62 2.39
CA ASP A 266 -12.32 30.08 2.06
C ASP A 266 -12.28 29.51 0.64
N ILE A 267 -13.35 28.80 0.23
CA ILE A 267 -13.50 28.25 -1.12
C ILE A 267 -13.54 29.38 -2.15
N VAL A 268 -14.35 30.42 -1.88
CA VAL A 268 -14.47 31.60 -2.75
C VAL A 268 -13.14 32.33 -2.87
N ARG A 269 -12.42 32.56 -1.76
CA ARG A 269 -11.11 33.22 -1.76
C ARG A 269 -10.09 32.47 -2.62
N SER A 270 -9.98 31.16 -2.45
CA SER A 270 -9.04 30.35 -3.23
C SER A 270 -9.40 30.33 -4.72
N LEU A 271 -10.69 30.27 -5.07
CA LEU A 271 -11.12 30.37 -6.47
C LEU A 271 -10.83 31.76 -7.04
N LYS A 272 -11.00 32.82 -6.24
CA LYS A 272 -10.71 34.19 -6.66
C LYS A 272 -9.23 34.38 -7.00
N GLU A 273 -8.33 33.86 -6.17
CA GLU A 273 -6.89 33.88 -6.42
C GLU A 273 -6.51 33.17 -7.73
N LEU A 274 -7.15 32.03 -8.02
CA LEU A 274 -6.94 31.30 -9.28
C LEU A 274 -7.46 32.05 -10.50
N VAL A 275 -8.64 32.67 -10.40
CA VAL A 275 -9.24 33.45 -11.49
C VAL A 275 -8.42 34.71 -11.77
N ASP A 276 -7.98 35.41 -10.73
CA ASP A 276 -7.19 36.64 -10.85
C ASP A 276 -5.78 36.37 -11.38
N ALA A 277 -5.17 35.21 -11.09
CA ALA A 277 -3.88 34.81 -11.64
C ALA A 277 -3.91 34.56 -13.16
N LEU A 278 -5.10 34.39 -13.75
CA LEU A 278 -5.29 34.18 -15.18
C LEU A 278 -5.83 35.41 -15.93
N LYS A 279 -6.01 36.55 -15.25
CA LYS A 279 -6.42 37.83 -15.84
C LYS A 279 -5.19 38.74 -15.96
#